data_AF-A0A1A8XRF2-F1
#
_entry.id   AF-A0A1A8XRF2-F1
#
_cell.length_a   1.000
_cell.length_b   1.000
_cell.length_c   1.000
_cell.angle_alpha   90.00
_cell.angle_beta   90.00
_cell.angle_gamma   90.00
#
_symmetry.space_group_name_H-M   'P 1'
#
loop_
_entity.id
_entity.type
_entity.pdbx_description
1 polymer ?
#
loop_
_entity_poly.entity_id
_entity_poly.type
_entity_poly.pdbx_seq_one_letter_code
_entity_poly.pdbx_strand_id
1 'polypeptide(L)'
;MKACRLSVGFPVFVLLASTLLAGCVTPPVPVDEKHAKHAKYATVDESAMLPLLGYFQLLQRMSPQELARERIVLAAMPQTPVTLVRMAALLGQPRAPMDLSRALGLLESVLKSTEPVAVSLLPLARTMTVQYQERLKLEQQNEKLLQQLKESQRRSGELQEKLDALADIERSLPARPTAGDTLPGATR
;
A
#
# COMPACT_ATOMS: atom_id res chain seq x y z
N MET A 1 -36.17 -16.26 49.28
CA MET A 1 -35.51 -15.53 48.17
C MET A 1 -34.27 -16.35 47.78
N LYS A 2 -34.38 -17.22 46.77
CA LYS A 2 -33.83 -17.07 45.40
C LYS A 2 -32.31 -16.83 45.34
N ALA A 3 -31.60 -17.95 45.15
CA ALA A 3 -30.45 -18.26 44.28
C ALA A 3 -29.50 -17.14 43.78
N CYS A 4 -28.20 -17.45 43.76
CA CYS A 4 -27.52 -17.84 42.50
C CYS A 4 -26.16 -18.55 42.74
N ARG A 5 -25.92 -19.63 42.00
CA ARG A 5 -24.64 -20.36 41.83
C ARG A 5 -23.89 -19.78 40.62
N LEU A 6 -22.55 -19.77 40.62
CA LEU A 6 -21.66 -20.10 39.49
C LEU A 6 -20.18 -20.02 39.96
N SER A 7 -19.48 -21.13 40.11
CA SER A 7 -18.51 -21.71 39.15
C SER A 7 -17.41 -20.74 38.69
N VAL A 8 -16.21 -20.88 39.26
CA VAL A 8 -14.98 -20.18 38.81
C VAL A 8 -13.91 -21.23 38.53
N GLY A 9 -14.11 -21.99 37.46
CA GLY A 9 -13.12 -22.89 36.87
C GLY A 9 -12.32 -22.19 35.77
N PHE A 10 -11.66 -21.08 36.09
CA PHE A 10 -10.97 -20.25 35.08
C PHE A 10 -9.66 -19.53 35.51
N PRO A 11 -8.81 -19.99 36.46
CA PRO A 11 -7.52 -19.33 36.68
C PRO A 11 -6.28 -20.13 36.20
N VAL A 12 -6.42 -21.37 35.72
CA VAL A 12 -5.24 -22.20 35.35
C VAL A 12 -4.79 -21.97 33.92
N PHE A 13 -5.72 -21.68 32.99
CA PHE A 13 -5.39 -21.55 31.56
C PHE A 13 -4.68 -20.23 31.21
N VAL A 14 -4.87 -19.17 32.02
CA VAL A 14 -4.25 -17.86 31.80
C VAL A 14 -2.78 -17.84 32.24
N LEU A 15 -2.40 -18.67 33.22
CA LEU A 15 -1.03 -18.74 33.73
C LEU A 15 -0.08 -19.53 32.81
N LEU A 16 -0.64 -20.38 31.93
CA LEU A 16 0.12 -21.21 30.98
C LEU A 16 0.44 -20.48 29.66
N ALA A 17 -0.23 -19.34 29.39
CA ALA A 17 -0.01 -18.53 28.18
C ALA A 17 1.17 -17.55 28.30
N SER A 18 1.64 -17.25 29.52
CA SER A 18 2.69 -16.25 29.77
C SER A 18 4.12 -16.77 29.59
N THR A 19 4.33 -18.08 29.44
CA THR A 19 5.67 -18.69 29.32
C THR A 19 6.14 -18.85 27.87
N LEU A 20 5.32 -18.51 26.88
CA LEU A 20 5.65 -18.64 25.45
C LEU A 20 6.35 -17.41 24.84
N LEU A 21 6.64 -16.36 25.62
CA LEU A 21 7.42 -15.19 25.15
C LEU A 21 8.94 -15.29 25.41
N ALA A 22 9.47 -16.45 25.81
CA ALA A 22 10.91 -16.67 25.87
C ALA A 22 11.49 -16.91 24.45
N GLY A 23 11.56 -15.84 23.66
CA GLY A 23 12.09 -15.83 22.29
C GLY A 23 13.26 -14.86 22.13
N CYS A 24 14.44 -15.43 21.88
CA CYS A 24 15.66 -14.83 21.31
C CYS A 24 16.34 -13.68 22.06
N VAL A 25 16.94 -13.96 23.23
CA VAL A 25 18.20 -13.29 23.58
C VAL A 25 19.31 -13.99 22.78
N THR A 26 19.72 -13.37 21.67
CA THR A 26 20.97 -13.76 21.01
C THR A 26 22.09 -13.11 21.83
N PRO A 27 23.07 -13.88 22.35
CA PRO A 27 24.23 -13.27 22.98
C PRO A 27 24.95 -12.40 21.94
N PRO A 28 25.42 -11.20 22.31
CA PRO A 28 26.14 -10.35 21.37
C PRO A 28 27.39 -11.12 20.92
N VAL A 29 27.42 -11.47 19.63
CA VAL A 29 28.65 -11.96 18.99
C VAL A 29 29.71 -10.88 19.23
N PRO A 30 30.87 -11.22 19.80
CA PRO A 30 31.98 -10.27 19.89
C PRO A 30 32.32 -9.87 18.47
N VAL A 31 31.91 -8.66 18.10
CA VAL A 31 32.27 -8.06 16.81
C VAL A 31 33.77 -7.88 16.87
N ASP A 32 34.52 -8.71 16.14
CA ASP A 32 35.94 -8.48 15.91
C ASP A 32 36.09 -7.08 15.30
N GLU A 33 36.42 -6.09 16.14
CA GLU A 33 36.51 -4.66 15.80
C GLU A 33 37.54 -4.36 14.69
N LYS A 34 38.30 -5.36 14.25
CA LYS A 34 39.50 -5.17 13.41
C LYS A 34 39.23 -5.05 11.92
N HIS A 35 38.01 -5.27 11.42
CA HIS A 35 37.73 -5.21 9.97
C HIS A 35 36.40 -4.56 9.56
N ALA A 36 35.76 -3.76 10.40
CA ALA A 36 34.71 -2.87 9.92
C ALA A 36 35.36 -1.66 9.21
N LYS A 37 35.86 -1.87 7.98
CA LYS A 37 36.08 -0.76 7.04
C LYS A 37 34.71 -0.16 6.77
N HIS A 38 34.26 0.77 7.62
CA HIS A 38 33.06 1.55 7.36
C HIS A 38 33.21 2.11 5.94
N ALA A 39 32.37 1.61 5.02
CA ALA A 39 32.31 2.16 3.68
C ALA A 39 32.12 3.66 3.86
N LYS A 40 33.07 4.46 3.38
CA LYS A 40 33.04 5.91 3.58
C LYS A 40 31.69 6.40 3.07
N TYR A 41 30.79 6.79 3.99
CA TYR A 41 29.55 7.42 3.61
C TYR A 41 29.91 8.63 2.76
N ALA A 42 29.27 8.78 1.59
CA ALA A 42 29.53 9.91 0.72
C ALA A 42 29.40 11.19 1.56
N THR A 43 30.43 12.05 1.55
CA THR A 43 30.39 13.33 2.24
C THR A 43 29.33 14.18 1.54
N VAL A 44 28.15 14.28 2.16
CA VAL A 44 27.04 15.08 1.65
C VAL A 44 27.24 16.50 2.14
N ASP A 45 27.13 17.47 1.23
CA ASP A 45 27.05 18.87 1.64
C ASP A 45 25.68 19.12 2.30
N GLU A 46 25.70 19.23 3.61
CA GLU A 46 24.52 19.41 4.45
C GLU A 46 23.81 20.74 4.15
N SER A 47 24.54 21.77 3.73
CA SER A 47 24.00 23.11 3.48
C SER A 47 23.00 23.13 2.31
N ALA A 48 23.27 22.37 1.25
CA ALA A 48 22.39 22.24 0.09
C ALA A 48 21.23 21.26 0.36
N MET A 49 21.46 20.24 1.19
CA MET A 49 20.53 19.13 1.42
C MET A 49 19.45 19.40 2.47
N LEU A 50 19.78 20.03 3.59
CA LEU A 50 18.81 20.37 4.64
C LEU A 50 17.58 21.17 4.14
N PRO A 51 17.72 22.24 3.33
CA PRO A 51 16.55 22.99 2.87
C PRO A 51 15.66 22.17 1.94
N LEU A 52 16.21 21.19 1.20
CA LEU A 52 15.43 20.26 0.40
C LEU A 52 14.62 19.32 1.30
N LEU A 53 15.24 18.72 2.31
CA LEU A 53 14.53 17.86 3.27
C LEU A 53 13.40 18.60 4.00
N GLY A 54 13.65 19.84 4.42
CA GLY A 54 12.61 20.72 4.97
C GLY A 54 11.47 20.97 3.97
N TYR A 55 11.81 21.17 2.69
CA TYR A 55 10.82 21.31 1.63
C TYR A 55 9.96 20.05 1.45
N PHE A 56 10.54 18.84 1.47
CA PHE A 56 9.76 17.59 1.42
C PHE A 56 8.76 17.49 2.59
N GLN A 57 9.20 17.85 3.79
CA GLN A 57 8.33 17.83 4.97
C GLN A 57 7.21 18.87 4.88
N LEU A 58 7.48 20.04 4.31
CA LEU A 58 6.47 21.06 4.04
C LEU A 58 5.41 20.56 3.05
N LEU A 59 5.84 19.95 1.94
CA LEU A 59 4.94 19.41 0.92
C LEU A 59 3.92 18.41 1.49
N GLN A 60 4.31 17.61 2.49
CA GLN A 60 3.42 16.64 3.14
C GLN A 60 2.25 17.30 3.89
N ARG A 61 2.41 18.56 4.29
CA ARG A 61 1.42 19.32 5.06
C ARG A 61 0.56 20.23 4.19
N MET A 62 0.94 20.45 2.93
CA MET A 62 0.20 21.29 2.00
C MET A 62 -1.11 20.63 1.54
N SER A 63 -2.09 21.47 1.27
CA SER A 63 -3.35 21.13 0.59
C SER A 63 -3.12 20.92 -0.91
N PRO A 64 -4.02 20.20 -1.62
CA PRO A 64 -3.90 20.00 -3.07
C PRO A 64 -3.88 21.33 -3.86
N GLN A 65 -4.57 22.37 -3.37
CA GLN A 65 -4.57 23.68 -4.02
C GLN A 65 -3.23 24.40 -3.86
N GLU A 66 -2.60 24.31 -2.69
CA GLU A 66 -1.27 24.87 -2.44
C GLU A 66 -0.21 24.15 -3.27
N LEU A 67 -0.29 22.81 -3.38
CA LEU A 67 0.60 22.03 -4.25
C LEU A 67 0.48 22.45 -5.73
N ALA A 68 -0.73 22.76 -6.21
CA ALA A 68 -0.92 23.25 -7.57
C ALA A 68 -0.31 24.65 -7.77
N ARG A 69 -0.44 25.55 -6.79
CA ARG A 69 0.19 26.88 -6.83
C ARG A 69 1.71 26.78 -6.82
N GLU A 70 2.26 25.95 -5.94
CA GLU A 70 3.69 25.70 -5.82
C GLU A 70 4.28 25.15 -7.13
N ARG A 71 3.53 24.29 -7.84
CA ARG A 71 3.93 23.82 -9.17
C ARG A 71 4.10 24.96 -10.17
N ILE A 72 3.16 25.91 -10.20
CA ILE A 72 3.24 27.08 -11.10
C ILE A 72 4.45 27.95 -10.73
N VAL A 73 4.65 28.17 -9.43
CA VAL A 73 5.78 28.95 -8.91
C VAL A 73 7.12 28.31 -9.29
N LEU A 74 7.28 27.00 -9.08
CA LEU A 74 8.49 26.28 -9.47
C LEU A 74 8.69 26.21 -11.00
N ALA A 75 7.62 26.17 -11.78
CA ALA A 75 7.72 26.16 -13.25
C ALA A 75 8.26 27.49 -13.80
N ALA A 76 8.03 28.60 -13.09
CA ALA A 76 8.55 29.92 -13.46
C ALA A 76 10.01 30.15 -13.01
N MET A 77 10.54 29.29 -12.13
CA MET A 77 11.93 29.40 -11.66
C MET A 77 12.94 28.88 -12.70
N PRO A 78 14.19 29.37 -12.67
CA PRO A 78 15.26 28.81 -13.49
C PRO A 78 15.49 27.34 -13.11
N GLN A 79 15.65 26.50 -14.13
CA GLN A 79 15.80 25.05 -13.98
C GLN A 79 17.21 24.66 -13.50
N THR A 80 17.49 24.99 -12.24
CA THR A 80 18.69 24.58 -11.48
C THR A 80 18.50 23.18 -10.89
N PRO A 81 19.57 22.43 -10.55
CA PRO A 81 19.44 21.09 -9.97
C PRO A 81 18.58 21.07 -8.70
N VAL A 82 18.65 22.12 -7.88
CA VAL A 82 17.79 22.26 -6.68
C VAL A 82 16.31 22.37 -7.06
N THR A 83 15.97 23.22 -8.03
CA THR A 83 14.59 23.38 -8.49
C THR A 83 14.04 22.12 -9.17
N LEU A 84 14.89 21.38 -9.89
CA LEU A 84 14.52 20.11 -10.51
C LEU A 84 14.19 19.05 -9.46
N VAL A 85 14.99 18.95 -8.39
CA VAL A 85 14.69 18.05 -7.26
C VAL A 85 13.41 18.48 -6.53
N ARG A 86 13.19 19.79 -6.30
CA ARG A 86 11.94 20.29 -5.71
C ARG A 86 10.72 20.00 -6.58
N MET A 87 10.83 20.20 -7.89
CA MET A 87 9.76 19.86 -8.82
C MET A 87 9.49 18.35 -8.81
N ALA A 88 10.53 17.51 -8.88
CA ALA A 88 10.38 16.06 -8.78
C ALA A 88 9.71 15.63 -7.45
N ALA A 89 10.09 16.26 -6.34
CA ALA A 89 9.46 16.06 -5.03
C ALA A 89 7.97 16.35 -5.03
N LEU A 90 7.57 17.44 -5.68
CA LEU A 90 6.17 17.86 -5.82
C LEU A 90 5.39 16.89 -6.70
N LEU A 91 5.94 16.47 -7.84
CA LEU A 91 5.34 15.50 -8.75
C LEU A 91 5.13 14.12 -8.12
N GLY A 92 5.90 13.78 -7.08
CA GLY A 92 5.76 12.56 -6.31
C GLY A 92 4.70 12.61 -5.20
N GLN A 93 4.05 13.74 -4.93
CA GLN A 93 3.10 13.84 -3.82
C GLN A 93 1.77 13.13 -4.12
N PRO A 94 1.29 12.22 -3.25
CA PRO A 94 0.07 11.43 -3.50
C PRO A 94 -1.22 12.26 -3.50
N ARG A 95 -1.18 13.47 -2.93
CA ARG A 95 -2.33 14.39 -2.84
C ARG A 95 -2.44 15.34 -4.04
N ALA A 96 -1.48 15.30 -4.96
CA ALA A 96 -1.44 16.10 -6.17
C ALA A 96 -1.55 15.19 -7.40
N PRO A 97 -1.81 15.72 -8.62
CA PRO A 97 -1.65 14.93 -9.84
C PRO A 97 -0.21 14.40 -9.92
N MET A 98 -0.09 13.09 -9.71
CA MET A 98 1.18 12.39 -9.70
C MET A 98 1.63 12.16 -11.14
N ASP A 99 2.83 12.63 -11.47
CA ASP A 99 3.49 12.38 -12.75
C ASP A 99 4.88 11.77 -12.49
N LEU A 100 4.90 10.52 -12.00
CA LEU A 100 6.15 9.87 -11.61
C LEU A 100 7.13 9.71 -12.78
N SER A 101 6.62 9.52 -14.00
CA SER A 101 7.45 9.45 -15.23
C SER A 101 8.20 10.76 -15.49
N ARG A 102 7.52 11.90 -15.37
CA ARG A 102 8.14 13.22 -15.50
C ARG A 102 9.13 13.46 -14.36
N ALA A 103 8.77 13.10 -13.13
CA ALA A 103 9.66 13.24 -11.97
C ALA A 103 10.98 12.47 -12.16
N LEU A 104 10.92 11.23 -12.65
CA LEU A 104 12.08 10.42 -12.98
C LEU A 104 12.96 11.07 -14.07
N GLY A 105 12.36 11.66 -15.10
CA GLY A 105 13.10 12.39 -16.13
C GLY A 105 13.87 13.60 -15.58
N LEU A 106 13.27 14.34 -14.64
CA LEU A 106 13.93 15.46 -13.95
C LEU A 106 15.09 14.97 -13.07
N LEU A 107 14.87 13.91 -12.28
CA LEU A 107 15.92 13.34 -11.44
C LEU A 107 17.10 12.80 -12.28
N GLU A 108 16.82 12.15 -13.40
CA GLU A 108 17.85 11.67 -14.33
C GLU A 108 18.69 12.81 -14.90
N SER A 109 18.09 13.98 -15.17
CA SER A 109 18.83 15.18 -15.59
C SER A 109 19.78 15.69 -14.50
N VAL A 110 19.37 15.63 -13.23
CA VAL A 110 20.23 15.97 -12.09
C VAL A 110 21.36 14.96 -11.93
N LEU A 111 21.07 13.66 -12.09
CA LEU A 111 22.08 12.59 -12.02
C LEU A 111 23.16 12.70 -13.11
N LYS A 112 22.83 13.28 -14.27
CA LYS A 112 23.77 13.50 -15.38
C LYS A 112 24.57 14.81 -15.26
N SER A 113 24.11 15.74 -14.44
CA SER A 113 24.75 17.05 -14.31
C SER A 113 26.04 16.98 -13.46
N THR A 114 27.06 17.71 -13.89
CA THR A 114 28.39 17.75 -13.26
C THR A 114 28.62 19.03 -12.45
N GLU A 115 27.58 19.82 -12.21
CA GLU A 115 27.64 21.02 -11.40
C GLU A 115 27.94 20.67 -9.93
N PRO A 116 28.77 21.44 -9.19
CA PRO A 116 29.12 21.12 -7.80
C PRO A 116 27.89 20.96 -6.90
N VAL A 117 26.86 21.79 -7.10
CA VAL A 117 25.59 21.69 -6.37
C VAL A 117 24.83 20.41 -6.73
N ALA A 118 24.93 19.93 -7.97
CA ALA A 118 24.29 18.68 -8.35
C ALA A 118 24.98 17.46 -7.74
N VAL A 119 26.32 17.48 -7.63
CA VAL A 119 27.11 16.39 -7.06
C VAL A 119 26.70 16.09 -5.62
N SER A 120 26.43 17.12 -4.82
CA SER A 120 25.96 16.93 -3.43
C SER A 120 24.54 16.36 -3.33
N LEU A 121 23.71 16.56 -4.36
CA LEU A 121 22.33 16.06 -4.42
C LEU A 121 22.21 14.64 -5.00
N LEU A 122 23.28 14.07 -5.58
CA LEU A 122 23.27 12.74 -6.18
C LEU A 122 22.74 11.64 -5.25
N PRO A 123 23.12 11.57 -3.96
CA PRO A 123 22.60 10.53 -3.07
C PRO A 123 21.09 10.62 -2.90
N LEU A 124 20.57 11.84 -2.75
CA LEU A 124 19.13 12.08 -2.66
C LEU A 124 18.41 11.72 -3.97
N ALA A 125 18.92 12.21 -5.11
CA ALA A 125 18.30 11.92 -6.40
C ALA A 125 18.26 10.41 -6.72
N ARG A 126 19.32 9.66 -6.38
CA ARG A 126 19.37 8.20 -6.55
C ARG A 126 18.32 7.50 -5.70
N THR A 127 18.24 7.85 -4.42
CA THR A 127 17.25 7.24 -3.50
C THR A 127 15.83 7.54 -3.95
N MET A 128 15.52 8.78 -4.36
CA MET A 128 14.21 9.13 -4.90
C MET A 128 13.88 8.37 -6.18
N THR A 129 14.85 8.19 -7.07
CA THR A 129 14.67 7.47 -8.34
C THR A 129 14.22 6.02 -8.07
N VAL A 130 14.90 5.32 -7.15
CA VAL A 130 14.52 3.96 -6.76
C VAL A 130 13.10 3.95 -6.17
N GLN A 131 12.78 4.88 -5.27
CA GLN A 131 11.46 4.96 -4.64
C GLN A 131 10.34 5.20 -5.67
N TYR A 132 10.56 6.07 -6.66
CA TYR A 132 9.55 6.37 -7.69
C TYR A 132 9.39 5.22 -8.69
N GLN A 133 10.46 4.49 -9.00
CA GLN A 133 10.37 3.26 -9.81
C GLN A 133 9.56 2.17 -9.10
N GLU A 134 9.77 1.97 -7.79
CA GLU A 134 8.99 1.01 -7.01
C GLU A 134 7.51 1.41 -6.94
N ARG A 135 7.20 2.70 -6.79
CA ARG A 135 5.81 3.19 -6.84
C ARG A 135 5.13 2.90 -8.18
N LEU A 136 5.81 3.09 -9.31
CA LEU A 136 5.27 2.74 -10.62
C LEU A 136 4.99 1.23 -10.75
N LYS A 137 5.87 0.37 -10.21
CA LYS A 137 5.63 -1.08 -10.20
C LYS A 137 4.41 -1.44 -9.35
N LEU A 138 4.26 -0.81 -8.18
CA LEU A 138 3.11 -1.02 -7.30
C LEU A 138 1.80 -0.53 -7.93
N GLU A 139 1.81 0.59 -8.66
CA GLU A 139 0.66 1.08 -9.42
C GLU A 139 0.23 0.05 -10.48
N GLN A 140 1.17 -0.48 -11.27
CA GLN A 140 0.90 -1.52 -12.26
C GLN A 140 0.35 -2.81 -11.64
N GLN A 141 0.83 -3.21 -10.45
CA GLN A 141 0.30 -4.37 -9.74
C GLN A 141 -1.11 -4.13 -9.23
N ASN A 142 -1.39 -2.94 -8.68
CA ASN A 142 -2.73 -2.57 -8.23
C ASN A 142 -3.74 -2.56 -9.38
N GLU A 143 -3.37 -2.05 -10.56
CA GLU A 143 -4.23 -2.10 -11.74
C GLU A 143 -4.60 -3.53 -12.13
N LYS A 144 -3.63 -4.46 -12.13
CA LYS A 144 -3.87 -5.89 -12.41
C LYS A 144 -4.80 -6.52 -11.37
N LEU A 145 -4.58 -6.25 -10.09
CA LEU A 145 -5.43 -6.76 -9.01
C LEU A 145 -6.86 -6.23 -9.10
N LEU A 146 -7.04 -4.94 -9.42
CA LEU A 146 -8.36 -4.35 -9.64
C LEU A 146 -9.09 -4.97 -10.83
N GLN A 147 -8.37 -5.31 -11.92
CA GLN A 147 -8.95 -6.02 -13.06
C GLN A 147 -9.39 -7.43 -12.68
N GLN A 148 -8.54 -8.18 -11.97
CA GLN A 148 -8.87 -9.52 -11.47
C GLN A 148 -10.06 -9.52 -10.53
N LEU A 149 -10.16 -8.52 -9.66
CA LEU A 149 -11.28 -8.36 -8.73
C LEU A 149 -12.60 -8.09 -9.48
N LYS A 150 -12.59 -7.21 -10.49
CA LYS A 150 -13.78 -6.94 -11.32
C LYS A 150 -14.23 -8.19 -12.08
N GLU A 151 -13.29 -8.91 -12.67
CA GLU A 151 -13.58 -10.16 -13.38
C GLU A 151 -14.13 -11.25 -12.44
N SER A 152 -13.58 -11.37 -11.22
CA SER A 152 -14.07 -12.28 -10.18
C SER A 152 -15.48 -11.92 -9.70
N GLN A 153 -15.76 -10.63 -9.52
CA GLN A 153 -17.10 -10.14 -9.18
C GLN A 153 -18.11 -10.44 -10.28
N ARG A 154 -17.73 -10.26 -11.56
CA ARG A 154 -18.57 -10.60 -12.70
C ARG A 154 -18.92 -12.09 -12.72
N ARG A 155 -17.93 -12.97 -12.58
CA ARG A 155 -18.15 -14.44 -12.53
C ARG A 155 -19.03 -14.84 -11.36
N SER A 156 -18.83 -14.23 -10.19
CA SER A 156 -19.69 -14.45 -9.03
C SER A 156 -21.13 -14.04 -9.31
N GLY A 157 -21.36 -12.91 -9.98
CA GLY A 157 -22.69 -12.47 -10.41
C GLY A 157 -23.34 -13.45 -11.39
N GLU A 158 -22.60 -13.91 -12.41
CA GLU A 158 -23.08 -14.90 -13.38
C GLU A 158 -23.41 -16.26 -12.72
N LEU A 159 -22.66 -16.65 -11.68
CA LEU A 159 -22.95 -17.85 -10.91
C LEU A 159 -24.19 -17.68 -10.04
N GLN A 160 -24.38 -16.50 -9.42
CA GLN A 160 -25.58 -16.21 -8.63
C GLN A 160 -26.84 -16.22 -9.50
N GLU A 161 -26.80 -15.59 -10.68
CA GLU A 161 -27.91 -15.60 -11.63
C GLU A 161 -28.33 -17.03 -12.03
N LYS A 162 -27.34 -17.92 -12.22
CA LYS A 162 -27.62 -19.34 -12.50
C LYS A 162 -28.24 -20.07 -11.31
N LEU A 163 -27.76 -19.79 -10.08
CA LEU A 163 -28.34 -20.38 -8.88
C LEU A 163 -29.78 -19.92 -8.68
N ASP A 164 -30.06 -18.64 -8.89
CA ASP A 164 -31.41 -18.07 -8.77
C ASP A 164 -32.34 -18.68 -9.85
N ALA A 165 -31.86 -18.80 -11.09
CA ALA A 165 -32.60 -19.47 -12.16
C ALA A 165 -32.91 -20.95 -11.84
N LEU A 166 -31.97 -21.68 -11.23
CA LEU A 166 -32.20 -23.06 -10.77
C LEU A 166 -33.19 -23.14 -9.62
N ALA A 167 -33.12 -22.21 -8.67
CA ALA A 167 -34.06 -22.14 -7.55
C ALA A 167 -35.50 -21.82 -8.02
N ASP A 168 -35.64 -20.95 -9.04
CA ASP A 168 -36.92 -20.66 -9.66
C ASP A 168 -37.50 -21.88 -10.39
N ILE A 169 -36.65 -22.65 -11.08
CA ILE A 169 -37.05 -23.93 -11.67
C ILE A 169 -37.56 -24.87 -10.57
N GLU A 170 -36.83 -25.02 -9.45
CA GLU A 170 -37.24 -25.88 -8.33
C GLU A 170 -38.61 -25.48 -7.78
N ARG A 171 -38.85 -24.18 -7.59
CA ARG A 171 -40.12 -23.66 -7.09
C ARG A 171 -41.27 -23.85 -8.08
N SER A 172 -40.99 -23.85 -9.38
CA SER A 172 -42.00 -24.01 -10.44
C SER A 172 -42.36 -25.47 -10.74
N LEU A 173 -41.60 -26.44 -10.23
CA LEU A 173 -41.91 -27.86 -10.40
C LEU A 173 -43.19 -28.20 -9.62
N PRO A 174 -44.19 -28.84 -10.26
CA PRO A 174 -45.42 -29.24 -9.57
C PRO A 174 -45.09 -30.23 -8.46
N ALA A 175 -45.71 -30.04 -7.29
CA ALA A 175 -45.56 -30.95 -6.15
C ALA A 175 -45.88 -32.37 -6.62
N ARG A 176 -44.92 -33.30 -6.41
CA ARG A 176 -45.12 -34.71 -6.72
C ARG A 176 -46.39 -35.16 -5.97
N PRO A 177 -47.42 -35.70 -6.64
CA PRO A 177 -48.62 -36.18 -5.96
C PRO A 177 -48.18 -37.21 -4.91
N THR A 178 -48.35 -36.86 -3.65
CA THR A 178 -48.16 -37.76 -2.53
C THR A 178 -49.12 -38.93 -2.73
N ALA A 179 -48.61 -40.16 -2.58
CA ALA A 179 -49.41 -41.38 -2.57
C ALA A 179 -50.38 -41.33 -1.37
N GLY A 180 -51.52 -40.66 -1.57
CA GLY A 180 -52.44 -40.26 -0.51
C GLY A 180 -53.62 -39.44 -1.04
N ASP A 181 -53.47 -38.76 -2.18
CA ASP A 181 -54.63 -38.23 -2.93
C ASP A 181 -55.34 -39.37 -3.67
N THR A 182 -56.10 -40.15 -2.91
CA THR A 182 -57.10 -41.06 -3.42
C THR A 182 -58.05 -40.31 -4.35
N LEU A 183 -58.09 -40.72 -5.62
CA LEU A 183 -59.10 -40.26 -6.57
C LEU A 183 -60.51 -40.56 -6.03
N PRO A 184 -61.41 -39.56 -5.91
CA PRO A 184 -62.80 -39.79 -5.54
C PRO A 184 -63.55 -40.24 -6.81
N GLY A 185 -63.60 -41.54 -7.06
CA GLY A 185 -64.28 -42.04 -8.26
C GLY A 185 -64.09 -43.51 -8.55
N ALA A 186 -64.28 -44.38 -7.57
CA ALA A 186 -64.48 -45.81 -7.81
C ALA A 186 -65.79 -46.26 -7.15
N THR A 187 -66.91 -45.81 -7.72
CA THR A 187 -68.23 -46.40 -7.48
C THR A 187 -68.43 -47.58 -8.43
N ARG A 188 -68.64 -48.76 -7.86
CA ARG A 188 -69.34 -49.86 -8.53
C ARG A 188 -70.20 -50.60 -7.52
#